data_AF-A0ABC8RBH3-F1
#
_entry.id   AF-A0ABC8RBH3-F1
#
_cell.length_a   1.000
_cell.length_b   1.000
_cell.length_c   1.000
_cell.angle_alpha   90.00
_cell.angle_beta   90.00
_cell.angle_gamma   90.00
#
_symmetry.space_group_name_H-M   'P 1'
#
loop_
_entity.id
_entity.type
_entity.pdbx_description
1 polymer ?
#
loop_
_entity_poly.entity_id
_entity_poly.type
_entity_poly.pdbx_seq_one_letter_code
_entity_poly.pdbx_strand_id
1 'polypeptide(L)'
;MSGSFPMNGGNGIYSYTKNSEFQREALNTIKEMIDMAIAEKLDVKHLTSTSRSIHLADLGCSVGPNTFIAMQNVIAAAEKKYYAKSLSSEKLEFQVFFNDHISNDFNTLFAALPVD
;
A
#
# COMPACT_ATOMS: atom_id res chain seq x y z
N MET A 1 2.46 -23.09 20.37
CA MET A 1 3.01 -22.24 19.30
C MET A 1 1.93 -22.08 18.26
N SER A 2 1.46 -20.86 17.97
CA SER A 2 0.54 -20.67 16.84
C SER A 2 1.32 -20.89 15.55
N GLY A 3 0.79 -21.69 14.63
CA GLY A 3 1.40 -21.86 13.31
C GLY A 3 1.42 -20.53 12.54
N SER A 4 2.42 -20.37 11.69
CA SER A 4 2.49 -19.28 10.71
C SER A 4 1.92 -19.80 9.38
N PHE A 5 0.97 -19.08 8.80
CA PHE A 5 0.25 -19.51 7.59
C PHE A 5 0.29 -18.42 6.51
N PRO A 6 1.48 -18.07 5.97
CA PRO A 6 1.60 -17.12 4.88
C PRO A 6 1.06 -17.71 3.58
N MET A 7 0.90 -16.85 2.57
CA MET A 7 0.51 -17.29 1.24
C MET A 7 1.66 -18.01 0.52
N ASN A 8 1.32 -18.77 -0.53
CA ASN A 8 2.33 -19.47 -1.32
C ASN A 8 3.24 -18.49 -2.06
N GLY A 9 4.53 -18.49 -1.74
CA GLY A 9 5.53 -17.59 -2.31
C GLY A 9 5.95 -17.92 -3.75
N GLY A 10 6.91 -17.16 -4.25
CA GLY A 10 7.43 -17.28 -5.61
C GLY A 10 6.54 -16.69 -6.70
N ASN A 11 6.93 -16.95 -7.96
CA ASN A 11 6.25 -16.44 -9.16
C ASN A 11 5.79 -17.57 -10.10
N GLY A 12 5.72 -18.81 -9.59
CA GLY A 12 5.27 -19.99 -10.35
C GLY A 12 3.75 -20.02 -10.53
N ILE A 13 3.25 -20.97 -11.33
CA ILE A 13 1.81 -21.07 -11.65
C ILE A 13 0.91 -21.33 -10.44
N TYR A 14 1.45 -21.85 -9.34
CA TYR A 14 0.71 -22.08 -8.10
C TYR A 14 0.99 -21.03 -7.01
N SER A 15 1.81 -20.01 -7.33
CA SER A 15 2.12 -18.93 -6.40
C SER A 15 0.91 -18.03 -6.15
N TYR A 16 0.91 -17.36 -5.00
CA TYR A 16 -0.10 -16.35 -4.69
C TYR A 16 -0.10 -15.22 -5.71
N THR A 17 1.08 -14.77 -6.17
CA THR A 17 1.23 -13.73 -7.21
C THR A 17 0.43 -14.02 -8.48
N LYS A 18 0.18 -15.30 -8.80
CA LYS A 18 -0.60 -15.75 -9.96
C LYS A 18 -2.03 -16.21 -9.65
N ASN A 19 -2.40 -16.30 -8.38
CA ASN A 19 -3.68 -16.88 -7.94
C ASN A 19 -4.40 -15.98 -6.91
N SER A 20 -4.18 -14.67 -6.97
CA SER A 20 -4.73 -13.69 -6.02
C SER A 20 -5.72 -12.71 -6.66
N GLU A 21 -6.40 -13.12 -7.74
CA GLU A 21 -7.33 -12.27 -8.51
C GLU A 21 -8.56 -11.86 -7.70
N PHE A 22 -9.10 -12.75 -6.87
CA PHE A 22 -10.26 -12.41 -6.04
C PHE A 22 -9.93 -11.27 -5.07
N GLN A 23 -8.77 -11.33 -4.41
CA GLN A 23 -8.28 -10.27 -3.54
C GLN A 23 -7.99 -8.98 -4.33
N ARG A 24 -7.51 -9.10 -5.57
CA ARG A 24 -7.31 -7.96 -6.48
C ARG A 24 -8.63 -7.24 -6.78
N GLU A 25 -9.69 -7.98 -7.09
CA GLU A 25 -11.01 -7.39 -7.37
C GLU A 25 -11.65 -6.75 -6.12
N ALA A 26 -11.45 -7.37 -4.95
CA ALA A 26 -11.85 -6.76 -3.68
C ALA A 26 -11.13 -5.41 -3.47
N LEU A 27 -9.81 -5.35 -3.72
CA LEU A 27 -9.04 -4.11 -3.65
C LEU A 27 -9.55 -3.03 -4.62
N ASN A 28 -9.90 -3.41 -5.85
CA ASN A 28 -10.45 -2.49 -6.84
C ASN A 28 -11.79 -1.90 -6.37
N THR A 29 -12.66 -2.75 -5.80
CA THR A 29 -13.99 -2.34 -5.31
C THR A 29 -13.90 -1.36 -4.13
N ILE A 30 -12.94 -1.53 -3.22
CA ILE A 30 -12.78 -0.65 -2.06
C ILE A 30 -12.01 0.64 -2.37
N LYS A 31 -11.49 0.82 -3.58
CA LYS A 31 -10.66 1.97 -3.93
C LYS A 31 -11.39 3.30 -3.67
N GLU A 32 -12.67 3.39 -4.05
CA GLU A 32 -13.47 4.59 -3.81
C GLU A 32 -13.63 4.90 -2.32
N MET A 33 -13.72 3.86 -1.48
CA MET A 33 -13.79 4.01 -0.03
C MET A 33 -12.49 4.58 0.55
N ILE A 34 -11.33 4.15 0.03
CA ILE A 34 -10.01 4.71 0.39
C ILE A 34 -9.95 6.19 -0.01
N ASP A 35 -10.32 6.51 -1.26
CA ASP A 35 -10.32 7.88 -1.77
C ASP A 35 -11.22 8.79 -0.89
N MET A 36 -12.41 8.33 -0.53
CA MET A 36 -13.34 9.07 0.34
C MET A 36 -12.80 9.25 1.75
N ALA A 37 -12.30 8.18 2.39
CA ALA A 37 -11.79 8.23 3.75
C ALA A 37 -10.63 9.23 3.87
N ILE A 38 -9.69 9.20 2.92
CA ILE A 38 -8.56 10.13 2.89
C ILE A 38 -9.02 11.56 2.59
N ALA A 39 -9.93 11.74 1.63
CA ALA A 39 -10.46 13.05 1.31
C ALA A 39 -11.19 13.69 2.50
N GLU A 40 -11.86 12.90 3.34
CA GLU A 40 -12.59 13.39 4.50
C GLU A 40 -11.67 13.62 5.72
N LYS A 41 -10.73 12.70 5.98
CA LYS A 41 -10.01 12.65 7.26
C LYS A 41 -8.57 13.16 7.24
N LEU A 42 -7.92 13.25 6.08
CA LEU A 42 -6.52 13.70 6.01
C LEU A 42 -6.41 15.21 6.29
N ASP A 43 -5.74 15.57 7.39
CA ASP A 43 -5.46 16.95 7.75
C ASP A 43 -4.22 17.50 7.03
N VAL A 44 -4.48 18.09 5.86
CA VAL A 44 -3.44 18.71 5.02
C VAL A 44 -2.72 19.86 5.72
N LYS A 45 -3.40 20.62 6.60
CA LYS A 45 -2.76 21.77 7.27
C LYS A 45 -1.68 21.30 8.25
N HIS A 46 -1.94 20.20 8.95
CA HIS A 46 -0.96 19.59 9.83
C HIS A 46 0.26 19.07 9.06
N LEU A 47 0.04 18.42 7.90
CA LEU A 47 1.13 17.95 7.04
C LEU A 47 2.01 19.08 6.53
N THR A 48 1.43 20.23 6.15
CA THR A 48 2.18 21.39 5.67
C THR A 48 2.98 22.13 6.75
N SER A 49 2.65 21.93 8.04
CA SER A 49 3.29 22.62 9.16
C SER A 49 4.35 21.77 9.89
N THR A 50 4.50 20.50 9.51
CA THR A 50 5.41 19.53 10.14
C THR A 50 6.46 19.04 9.14
N SER A 51 6.60 17.73 8.93
CA SER A 51 7.67 17.10 8.14
C SER A 51 7.27 16.72 6.71
N ARG A 52 6.01 16.94 6.30
CA ARG A 52 5.47 16.54 4.98
C ARG A 52 5.68 15.05 4.62
N SER A 53 5.96 14.22 5.62
CA SER A 53 6.19 12.78 5.48
C SER A 53 4.95 12.01 5.96
N ILE A 54 4.50 11.04 5.19
CA ILE A 54 3.41 10.13 5.55
C ILE A 54 3.97 8.71 5.63
N HIS A 55 3.80 8.08 6.79
CA HIS A 55 4.19 6.68 6.99
C HIS A 55 2.96 5.79 6.83
N LEU A 56 3.04 4.81 5.94
CA LEU A 56 1.98 3.87 5.59
C LEU A 56 2.43 2.45 5.93
N ALA A 57 1.52 1.61 6.42
CA ALA A 57 1.80 0.20 6.66
C ALA A 57 0.70 -0.68 6.07
N ASP A 58 1.09 -1.71 5.32
CA ASP A 58 0.20 -2.80 4.92
C ASP A 58 0.43 -4.01 5.82
N LEU A 59 -0.63 -4.45 6.51
CA LEU A 59 -0.58 -5.52 7.50
C LEU A 59 -1.21 -6.79 6.90
N GLY A 60 -0.38 -7.75 6.54
CA GLY A 60 -0.76 -8.91 5.72
C GLY A 60 -0.46 -8.69 4.24
N CYS A 61 0.75 -8.19 3.93
CA CYS A 61 1.13 -7.78 2.57
C CYS A 61 1.29 -8.95 1.59
N SER A 62 1.42 -10.19 2.10
CA SER A 62 1.75 -11.36 1.30
C SER A 62 3.01 -11.10 0.44
N VAL A 63 3.04 -11.60 -0.79
CA VAL A 63 4.21 -11.59 -1.69
C VAL A 63 4.04 -10.68 -2.91
N GLY A 64 2.99 -9.85 -2.92
CA GLY A 64 2.62 -9.04 -4.08
C GLY A 64 1.91 -9.81 -5.21
N PRO A 65 1.34 -9.11 -6.20
CA PRO A 65 1.45 -7.66 -6.42
C PRO A 65 0.35 -6.86 -5.71
N ASN A 66 -0.50 -7.53 -4.93
CA ASN A 66 -1.71 -6.92 -4.37
C ASN A 66 -1.43 -5.72 -3.48
N THR A 67 -0.48 -5.87 -2.57
CA THR A 67 -0.02 -4.84 -1.64
C THR A 67 0.47 -3.55 -2.32
N PHE A 68 1.23 -3.66 -3.43
CA PHE A 68 1.76 -2.48 -4.13
C PHE A 68 0.64 -1.61 -4.71
N ILE A 69 -0.37 -2.22 -5.31
CA ILE A 69 -1.52 -1.48 -5.84
C ILE A 69 -2.33 -0.84 -4.70
N ALA A 70 -2.50 -1.54 -3.58
CA ALA A 70 -3.20 -0.98 -2.42
C ALA A 70 -2.47 0.27 -1.90
N MET A 71 -1.15 0.19 -1.72
CA MET A 71 -0.34 1.33 -1.26
C MET A 71 -0.32 2.46 -2.29
N GLN A 72 -0.24 2.15 -3.59
CA GLN A 72 -0.31 3.16 -4.64
C GLN A 72 -1.67 3.90 -4.65
N ASN A 73 -2.77 3.19 -4.40
CA ASN A 73 -4.10 3.81 -4.29
C ASN A 73 -4.15 4.79 -3.10
N VAL A 74 -3.59 4.41 -1.95
CA VAL A 74 -3.52 5.27 -0.76
C VAL A 74 -2.65 6.50 -1.03
N ILE A 75 -1.47 6.32 -1.62
CA ILE A 75 -0.56 7.41 -2.00
C ILE A 75 -1.25 8.39 -2.95
N ALA A 76 -1.85 7.89 -4.03
CA ALA A 76 -2.53 8.72 -5.02
C ALA A 76 -3.69 9.52 -4.41
N ALA A 77 -4.47 8.92 -3.52
CA ALA A 77 -5.55 9.59 -2.80
C ALA A 77 -5.03 10.69 -1.86
N ALA A 78 -3.95 10.42 -1.12
CA ALA A 78 -3.32 11.38 -0.22
C ALA A 78 -2.73 12.57 -0.99
N GLU A 79 -2.00 12.31 -2.08
CA GLU A 79 -1.47 13.33 -2.97
C GLU A 79 -2.58 14.18 -3.58
N LYS A 80 -3.64 13.55 -4.12
CA LYS A 80 -4.79 14.26 -4.68
C LYS A 80 -5.40 15.22 -3.67
N LYS A 81 -5.62 14.77 -2.43
CA LYS A 81 -6.14 15.62 -1.35
C LYS A 81 -5.17 16.74 -0.97
N TYR A 82 -3.88 16.44 -0.87
CA TYR A 82 -2.84 17.39 -0.52
C TYR A 82 -2.72 18.50 -1.56
N TYR A 83 -2.53 18.18 -2.85
CA TYR A 83 -2.39 19.19 -3.89
C TYR A 83 -3.68 19.99 -4.15
N ALA A 84 -4.86 19.44 -3.84
CA ALA A 84 -6.11 20.18 -3.93
C ALA A 84 -6.32 21.21 -2.80
N LYS A 85 -5.57 21.12 -1.69
CA LYS A 85 -5.75 21.97 -0.49
C LYS A 85 -4.51 22.74 -0.08
N SER A 86 -3.32 22.27 -0.45
CA SER A 86 -2.05 22.90 -0.17
C SER A 86 -1.77 24.00 -1.20
N LEU A 87 -1.25 25.14 -0.74
CA LEU A 87 -0.67 26.18 -1.60
C LEU A 87 0.82 25.94 -1.87
N SER A 88 1.42 24.91 -1.25
CA SER A 88 2.82 24.54 -1.43
C SER A 88 3.00 23.71 -2.71
N SER A 89 4.08 23.98 -3.46
CA SER A 89 4.52 23.13 -4.57
C SER A 89 5.41 21.98 -4.11
N GLU A 90 5.66 21.85 -2.80
CA GLU A 90 6.52 20.81 -2.27
C GLU A 90 5.81 19.45 -2.26
N LYS A 91 6.54 18.42 -2.68
CA LYS A 91 6.04 17.05 -2.70
C LYS A 91 5.95 16.46 -1.30
N LEU A 92 5.01 15.52 -1.13
CA LEU A 92 4.95 14.64 0.03
C LEU A 92 6.01 13.55 -0.09
N GLU A 93 6.60 13.19 1.04
CA GLU A 93 7.43 11.99 1.17
C GLU A 93 6.58 10.86 1.73
N PHE A 94 6.67 9.66 1.15
CA PHE A 94 5.97 8.48 1.62
C PHE A 94 6.97 7.42 2.04
N GLN A 95 6.81 6.90 3.26
CA GLN A 95 7.51 5.71 3.71
C GLN A 95 6.50 4.58 3.87
N VAL A 96 6.69 3.50 3.10
CA VAL A 96 5.76 2.36 3.09
C VAL A 96 6.41 1.16 3.77
N PHE A 97 5.70 0.59 4.74
CA PHE A 97 6.10 -0.60 5.47
C PHE A 97 5.22 -1.78 5.05
N PHE A 98 5.85 -2.87 4.62
CA PHE A 98 5.18 -4.11 4.28
C PHE A 98 5.36 -5.11 5.42
N ASN A 99 4.27 -5.51 6.06
CA ASN A 99 4.28 -6.43 7.19
C ASN A 99 3.52 -7.71 6.88
N ASP A 100 4.09 -8.85 7.28
CA ASP A 100 3.46 -10.15 7.27
C ASP A 100 4.15 -11.05 8.31
N HIS A 101 3.75 -12.31 8.38
CA HIS A 101 4.44 -13.31 9.17
C HIS A 101 5.92 -13.46 8.76
N ILE A 102 6.78 -13.83 9.72
CA ILE A 102 8.22 -14.00 9.51
C ILE A 102 8.53 -15.02 8.39
N SER A 103 7.67 -16.02 8.21
CA SER A 103 7.84 -17.04 7.16
C SER A 103 7.27 -16.65 5.79
N ASN A 104 6.73 -15.45 5.63
CA ASN A 104 6.31 -14.94 4.33
C ASN A 104 7.52 -14.78 3.41
N ASP A 105 7.31 -14.96 2.10
CA ASP A 105 8.38 -14.85 1.11
C ASP A 105 8.63 -13.38 0.72
N PHE A 106 9.31 -12.67 1.62
CA PHE A 106 9.73 -11.29 1.39
C PHE A 106 10.74 -11.16 0.24
N ASN A 107 11.46 -12.23 -0.13
CA ASN A 107 12.37 -12.18 -1.27
C ASN A 107 11.59 -11.99 -2.58
N THR A 108 10.49 -12.74 -2.75
CA THR A 108 9.59 -12.55 -3.89
C THR A 108 8.95 -11.15 -3.86
N LEU A 109 8.53 -10.68 -2.69
CA LEU A 109 7.99 -9.33 -2.54
C LEU A 109 9.01 -8.27 -2.99
N PHE A 110 10.24 -8.30 -2.45
CA PHE A 110 11.26 -7.31 -2.75
C PHE A 110 11.76 -7.37 -4.20
N ALA A 111 11.83 -8.56 -4.79
CA ALA A 111 12.15 -8.72 -6.21
C ALA A 111 11.08 -8.13 -7.14
N ALA A 112 9.85 -7.96 -6.64
CA ALA A 112 8.72 -7.41 -7.38
C ALA A 112 8.41 -5.95 -7.05
N LEU A 113 9.24 -5.28 -6.23
CA LEU A 113 9.06 -3.85 -5.95
C LEU A 113 9.07 -3.05 -7.26
N PRO A 114 8.15 -2.08 -7.43
CA PRO A 114 8.20 -1.16 -8.56
C PRO A 114 9.55 -0.45 -8.62
N VAL A 115 10.08 -0.29 -9.83
CA VAL A 115 11.28 0.53 -10.07
C VAL A 115 10.84 1.98 -10.18
N ASP A 116 11.57 2.88 -9.51
CA ASP A 116 11.39 4.34 -9.60
C ASP A 116 11.64 4.90 -11.02
#